data_AF-A0A7S0JKF8-F1
#
_entry.id   AF-A0A7S0JKF8-F1
#
_cell.length_a   1.000
_cell.length_b   1.000
_cell.length_c   1.000
_cell.angle_alpha   90.00
_cell.angle_beta   90.00
_cell.angle_gamma   90.00
#
_symmetry.space_group_name_H-M   'P 1'
#
loop_
_entity.id
_entity.type
_entity.pdbx_description
1 polymer ?
#
loop_
_entity_poly.entity_id
_entity_poly.type
_entity_poly.pdbx_seq_one_letter_code
_entity_poly.pdbx_strand_id
1 'polypeptide(L)'
;GEIRRTSACSKDRIMVNMDRELRRTLFERQGTTQLEVLIDTSARLSTCAADDTEELSEDAETHSRGVTFHAGYGIKVLRHPDSERGDKLIEYDAEQVQVRPWAIASKVQLSATLSASGLLPRLGMYVVVSILFAALSLWFDDSTVLTVASLNATVSSGLFFLLGPFVTLCLSRWWSMRMDLLGGVWGAIADINLYAGLWFRSGSKADREARALILRYGLAAHNLLYKEARGEGGSGLDELVQKGVLHAHEAAILKPLPSKTQMVFSWLLHFWERALREDRGGLGTSPIPHACTQAPLVLKRCMDGRGAAGGALALVFTQLPFPYVHLLSLLVSLACLVNAVVEGAHMGYVLSRLTCPAPSPVAAAAIALAQAGVSESQPECLPAILMQSHLSTLMILVGWLVSVLVYPIIYSGLLFIGTMLSNPLGKDYIDFPGSFYQHIMKAECKGFYRCIDAVNTAAGCGTQWWGGVLANEVSEP
;
A
#
# COMPACT_ATOMS: atom_id res chain seq x y z
N GLY A 1 -67.02 -23.47 9.91
CA GLY A 1 -66.84 -24.28 8.70
C GLY A 1 -65.55 -23.86 8.06
N GLU A 2 -64.42 -24.52 8.27
CA GLU A 2 -64.15 -25.95 8.15
C GLU A 2 -64.43 -26.46 6.73
N ILE A 3 -63.37 -26.62 5.94
CA ILE A 3 -63.08 -27.78 5.08
C ILE A 3 -61.55 -27.88 4.97
N ARG A 4 -61.03 -29.04 5.41
CA ARG A 4 -59.67 -29.56 5.24
C ARG A 4 -59.52 -30.26 3.88
N ARG A 5 -58.29 -30.29 3.34
CA ARG A 5 -57.50 -31.51 2.95
C ARG A 5 -56.33 -31.08 2.02
N THR A 6 -55.08 -31.09 2.50
CA THR A 6 -54.06 -32.16 2.42
C THR A 6 -53.64 -32.59 1.00
N SER A 7 -52.38 -32.35 0.62
CA SER A 7 -51.43 -33.41 0.19
C SER A 7 -50.03 -32.86 -0.09
N ALA A 8 -49.03 -33.58 0.41
CA ALA A 8 -47.60 -33.38 0.20
C ALA A 8 -47.15 -33.65 -1.25
N CYS A 9 -45.96 -33.18 -1.65
CA CYS A 9 -44.80 -34.05 -1.98
C CYS A 9 -43.71 -33.27 -2.73
N SER A 10 -42.52 -33.23 -2.12
CA SER A 10 -41.18 -33.40 -2.73
C SER A 10 -41.05 -33.17 -4.25
N LYS A 11 -40.53 -32.00 -4.68
CA LYS A 11 -40.09 -31.78 -6.06
C LYS A 11 -38.89 -30.85 -6.29
N ASP A 12 -38.14 -30.47 -5.26
CA ASP A 12 -37.07 -29.44 -5.40
C ASP A 12 -35.63 -29.94 -5.23
N ARG A 13 -35.34 -31.23 -5.45
CA ARG A 13 -33.96 -31.75 -5.31
C ARG A 13 -33.37 -32.52 -6.49
N ILE A 14 -34.04 -32.56 -7.64
CA ILE A 14 -33.55 -33.28 -8.83
C ILE A 14 -33.22 -32.35 -10.02
N MET A 15 -33.69 -31.09 -10.03
CA MET A 15 -33.44 -30.17 -11.16
C MET A 15 -32.13 -29.37 -11.11
N VAL A 16 -31.37 -29.40 -10.00
CA VAL A 16 -30.11 -28.61 -9.89
C VAL A 16 -28.87 -29.38 -10.33
N ASN A 17 -28.91 -30.72 -10.41
CA ASN A 17 -27.76 -31.51 -10.85
C ASN A 17 -27.74 -31.79 -12.37
N MET A 18 -28.87 -31.73 -13.07
CA MET A 18 -28.90 -32.01 -14.51
C MET A 18 -28.43 -30.83 -15.38
N ASP A 19 -28.47 -29.59 -14.86
CA ASP A 19 -28.01 -28.39 -15.59
C ASP A 19 -26.48 -28.18 -15.53
N ARG A 20 -25.77 -28.88 -14.61
CA ARG A 20 -24.30 -28.80 -14.51
C ARG A 20 -23.57 -29.79 -15.42
N GLU A 21 -24.11 -30.98 -15.64
CA GLU A 21 -23.51 -31.98 -16.54
C GLU A 21 -23.71 -31.61 -18.02
N LEU A 22 -24.86 -31.00 -18.38
CA LEU A 22 -25.15 -30.57 -19.75
C LEU A 22 -24.29 -29.35 -20.17
N ARG A 23 -23.98 -28.44 -19.24
CA ARG A 23 -23.07 -27.31 -19.50
C ARG A 23 -21.62 -27.74 -19.65
N ARG A 24 -21.18 -28.83 -19.00
CA ARG A 24 -19.82 -29.37 -19.17
C ARG A 24 -19.60 -30.01 -20.54
N THR A 25 -20.59 -30.76 -21.01
CA THR A 25 -20.48 -31.48 -22.29
C THR A 25 -20.66 -30.60 -23.52
N LEU A 26 -21.37 -29.47 -23.41
CA LEU A 26 -21.45 -28.46 -24.48
C LEU A 26 -20.21 -27.58 -24.59
N PHE A 27 -19.47 -27.36 -23.49
CA PHE A 27 -18.26 -26.53 -23.51
C PHE A 27 -17.01 -27.26 -24.07
N GLU A 28 -16.93 -28.58 -23.94
CA GLU A 28 -15.80 -29.37 -24.44
C GLU A 28 -15.81 -29.60 -25.96
N ARG A 29 -16.96 -29.49 -26.63
CA ARG A 29 -17.06 -29.71 -28.09
C ARG A 29 -16.90 -28.46 -28.96
N GLN A 30 -16.95 -27.25 -28.40
CA GLN A 30 -16.75 -26.00 -29.15
C GLN A 30 -15.34 -25.39 -29.01
N GLY A 31 -14.50 -25.92 -28.11
CA GLY A 31 -13.19 -25.33 -27.79
C GLY A 31 -12.07 -25.58 -28.79
N THR A 32 -12.19 -26.56 -29.70
CA THR A 32 -11.09 -26.96 -30.58
C THR A 32 -11.12 -26.33 -31.97
N THR A 33 -12.28 -25.96 -32.51
CA THR A 33 -12.38 -25.32 -33.83
C THR A 33 -12.30 -23.80 -33.80
N GLN A 34 -12.59 -23.13 -32.67
CA GLN A 34 -12.38 -21.68 -32.55
C GLN A 34 -10.92 -21.30 -32.31
N LEU A 35 -10.10 -22.21 -31.76
CA LEU A 35 -8.69 -21.91 -31.46
C LEU A 35 -7.85 -21.77 -32.74
N GLU A 36 -8.13 -22.56 -33.79
CA GLU A 36 -7.44 -22.44 -35.08
C GLU A 36 -7.79 -21.14 -35.82
N VAL A 37 -9.03 -20.67 -35.72
CA VAL A 37 -9.45 -19.38 -36.30
C VAL A 37 -8.82 -18.19 -35.54
N LEU A 38 -8.67 -18.29 -34.22
CA LEU A 38 -8.00 -17.27 -33.39
C LEU A 38 -6.49 -17.20 -33.67
N ILE A 39 -5.82 -18.33 -33.91
CA ILE A 39 -4.40 -18.37 -34.26
C ILE A 39 -4.17 -17.78 -35.67
N ASP A 40 -5.02 -18.09 -36.65
CA ASP A 40 -4.88 -17.53 -38.02
C ASP A 40 -5.19 -16.02 -38.06
N THR A 41 -6.13 -15.54 -37.22
CA THR A 41 -6.43 -14.10 -37.11
C THR A 41 -5.30 -13.34 -36.42
N SER A 42 -4.63 -13.94 -35.43
CA SER A 42 -3.44 -13.37 -34.77
C SER A 42 -2.26 -13.22 -35.73
N ALA A 43 -2.07 -14.18 -36.65
CA ALA A 43 -1.00 -14.12 -37.65
C ALA A 43 -1.25 -13.00 -38.69
N ARG A 44 -2.51 -12.74 -39.06
CA ARG A 44 -2.89 -11.67 -40.01
C ARG A 44 -2.91 -10.27 -39.40
N LEU A 45 -3.16 -10.14 -38.10
CA LEU A 45 -3.03 -8.85 -37.39
C LEU A 45 -1.57 -8.38 -37.30
N SER A 46 -0.60 -9.29 -37.37
CA SER A 46 0.84 -8.98 -37.35
C SER A 46 1.31 -8.25 -38.62
N THR A 47 0.72 -8.54 -39.79
CA THR A 47 1.20 -8.03 -41.08
C THR A 47 0.70 -6.62 -41.43
N CYS A 48 -0.41 -6.15 -40.85
CA CYS A 48 -0.93 -4.79 -41.08
C CYS A 48 -0.32 -3.72 -40.14
N ALA A 49 0.47 -4.12 -39.14
CA ALA A 49 1.11 -3.22 -38.18
C ALA A 49 2.58 -2.90 -38.53
N ALA A 50 3.10 -3.41 -39.65
CA ALA A 50 4.53 -3.53 -39.95
C ALA A 50 5.32 -2.21 -40.13
N ASP A 51 4.66 -1.05 -40.33
CA ASP A 51 5.37 0.23 -40.51
C ASP A 51 5.66 0.97 -39.19
N ASP A 52 5.05 0.57 -38.07
CA ASP A 52 5.28 1.17 -36.73
C ASP A 52 5.76 0.14 -35.68
N THR A 53 5.99 -1.12 -36.06
CA THR A 53 6.36 -2.23 -35.14
C THR A 53 7.85 -2.55 -35.04
N GLU A 54 8.71 -1.96 -35.89
CA GLU A 54 10.16 -2.19 -35.80
C GLU A 54 10.77 -1.65 -34.49
N GLU A 55 10.07 -0.74 -33.80
CA GLU A 55 10.51 -0.17 -32.51
C GLU A 55 9.98 -0.93 -31.28
N LEU A 56 9.11 -1.96 -31.43
CA LEU A 56 8.40 -2.58 -30.29
C LEU A 56 8.33 -4.11 -30.28
N SER A 57 8.68 -4.81 -31.36
CA SER A 57 8.67 -6.30 -31.36
C SER A 57 9.89 -6.92 -30.68
N GLU A 58 11.00 -6.18 -30.52
CA GLU A 58 12.14 -6.57 -29.66
C GLU A 58 11.87 -6.37 -28.15
N ASP A 59 10.81 -5.64 -27.77
CA ASP A 59 10.60 -5.14 -26.40
C ASP A 59 9.71 -6.04 -25.51
N ALA A 60 8.92 -6.96 -26.07
CA ALA A 60 7.89 -7.67 -25.28
C ALA A 60 8.36 -9.02 -24.71
N GLU A 61 9.36 -9.69 -25.30
CA GLU A 61 9.76 -11.05 -24.93
C GLU A 61 11.09 -11.10 -24.15
N THR A 62 11.77 -9.96 -23.98
CA THR A 62 13.13 -9.91 -23.46
C THR A 62 13.18 -9.38 -22.01
N HIS A 63 13.36 -10.31 -21.05
CA HIS A 63 13.91 -10.08 -19.70
C HIS A 63 13.00 -9.54 -18.56
N SER A 64 12.03 -10.33 -18.12
CA SER A 64 11.54 -10.31 -16.74
C SER A 64 12.37 -11.24 -15.83
N ARG A 65 13.71 -11.08 -15.79
CA ARG A 65 14.53 -11.72 -14.73
C ARG A 65 14.30 -10.94 -13.43
N GLY A 66 13.23 -11.29 -12.72
CA GLY A 66 12.99 -10.80 -11.36
C GLY A 66 14.15 -11.21 -10.46
N VAL A 67 14.79 -10.25 -9.81
CA VAL A 67 15.73 -10.55 -8.72
C VAL A 67 14.87 -10.88 -7.50
N THR A 68 14.66 -12.17 -7.26
CA THR A 68 14.05 -12.64 -6.02
C THR A 68 15.05 -12.43 -4.90
N PHE A 69 14.74 -11.52 -3.98
CA PHE A 69 15.53 -11.38 -2.78
C PHE A 69 15.16 -12.53 -1.84
N HIS A 70 16.17 -13.16 -1.22
CA HIS A 70 15.99 -14.25 -0.24
C HIS A 70 15.18 -13.89 1.02
N ALA A 71 14.56 -12.71 1.06
CA ALA A 71 13.85 -12.14 2.20
C ALA A 71 12.32 -12.15 2.05
N GLY A 72 11.74 -12.87 1.08
CA GLY A 72 10.29 -12.96 0.93
C GLY A 72 9.60 -11.82 0.20
N TYR A 73 10.38 -11.03 -0.53
CA TYR A 73 9.88 -10.03 -1.45
C TYR A 73 10.46 -10.29 -2.84
N GLY A 74 9.58 -10.39 -3.83
CA GLY A 74 9.98 -10.25 -5.22
C GLY A 74 10.05 -8.77 -5.54
N ILE A 75 11.24 -8.24 -5.81
CA ILE A 75 11.29 -6.94 -6.49
C ILE A 75 11.15 -7.25 -7.97
N LYS A 76 9.93 -7.05 -8.51
CA LYS A 76 9.77 -6.96 -9.94
C LYS A 76 10.34 -5.62 -10.35
N VAL A 77 11.60 -5.67 -10.79
CA VAL A 77 12.22 -4.56 -11.47
C VAL A 77 11.67 -4.58 -12.88
N LEU A 78 10.78 -3.65 -13.20
CA LEU A 78 10.50 -3.38 -14.61
C LEU A 78 11.74 -2.66 -15.15
N ARG A 79 12.54 -3.39 -15.94
CA ARG A 79 13.60 -2.75 -16.73
C ARG A 79 12.92 -1.96 -17.83
N HIS A 80 13.19 -0.67 -17.85
CA HIS A 80 12.84 0.16 -18.97
C HIS A 80 13.93 -0.01 -20.04
N PRO A 81 13.60 -0.15 -21.33
CA PRO A 81 14.61 -0.16 -22.39
C PRO A 81 15.47 1.12 -22.33
N ASP A 82 14.84 2.27 -22.08
CA ASP A 82 15.51 3.58 -22.04
C ASP A 82 16.04 4.05 -20.67
N SER A 83 15.87 3.29 -19.58
CA SER A 83 16.33 3.72 -18.24
C SER A 83 17.13 2.61 -17.55
N GLU A 84 18.42 2.88 -17.31
CA GLU A 84 19.30 2.02 -16.51
C GLU A 84 18.77 1.80 -15.07
N ARG A 85 17.94 2.73 -14.56
CA ARG A 85 17.24 2.56 -13.28
C ARG A 85 15.89 1.90 -13.54
N GLY A 86 15.80 0.62 -13.24
CA GLY A 86 14.52 -0.09 -13.27
C GLY A 86 13.60 0.33 -12.13
N ASP A 87 12.33 0.53 -12.46
CA ASP A 87 11.29 0.84 -11.47
C ASP A 87 11.04 -0.38 -10.58
N LYS A 88 11.05 -0.15 -9.28
CA LYS A 88 10.89 -1.22 -8.28
C LYS A 88 9.44 -1.32 -7.87
N LEU A 89 8.76 -2.38 -8.30
CA LEU A 89 7.53 -2.82 -7.65
C LEU A 89 7.90 -3.82 -6.57
N ILE A 90 7.50 -3.54 -5.33
CA ILE A 90 7.59 -4.51 -4.24
C ILE A 90 6.38 -5.44 -4.36
N GLU A 91 6.62 -6.70 -4.69
CA GLU A 91 5.63 -7.75 -4.65
C GLU A 91 5.84 -8.59 -3.39
N TYR A 92 4.77 -8.75 -2.61
CA TYR A 92 4.78 -9.62 -1.44
C TYR A 92 4.65 -11.06 -1.90
N ASP A 93 5.67 -11.87 -1.66
CA ASP A 93 5.55 -13.32 -1.79
C ASP A 93 4.98 -13.86 -0.47
N ALA A 94 3.66 -14.04 -0.43
CA ALA A 94 2.96 -14.49 0.78
C ALA A 94 3.50 -15.82 1.32
N GLU A 95 3.97 -16.70 0.44
CA GLU A 95 4.54 -17.99 0.82
C GLU A 95 5.89 -17.78 1.52
N GLN A 96 6.76 -16.95 0.96
CA GLN A 96 8.03 -16.64 1.62
C GLN A 96 7.88 -15.82 2.91
N VAL A 97 6.85 -14.98 3.01
CA VAL A 97 6.53 -14.25 4.25
C VAL A 97 6.17 -15.20 5.37
N GLN A 98 5.43 -16.27 5.08
CA GLN A 98 5.08 -17.30 6.06
C GLN A 98 6.27 -18.19 6.41
N VAL A 99 7.08 -18.59 5.42
CA VAL A 99 8.16 -19.57 5.60
C VAL A 99 9.40 -18.96 6.26
N ARG A 100 9.67 -17.65 6.09
CA ARG A 100 10.91 -17.01 6.59
C ARG A 100 10.68 -15.63 7.24
N PRO A 101 9.91 -15.55 8.34
CA PRO A 101 9.62 -14.28 9.02
C PRO A 101 10.89 -13.53 9.50
N TRP A 102 11.95 -14.24 9.86
CA TRP A 102 13.23 -13.62 10.27
C TRP A 102 14.00 -12.99 9.10
N ALA A 103 13.86 -13.50 7.88
CA ALA A 103 14.53 -12.93 6.72
C ALA A 103 13.94 -11.53 6.40
N ILE A 104 12.63 -11.37 6.62
CA ILE A 104 11.92 -10.09 6.55
C ILE A 104 12.37 -9.14 7.64
N ALA A 105 12.47 -9.63 8.89
CA ALA A 105 12.91 -8.83 10.02
C ALA A 105 14.30 -8.21 9.79
N SER A 106 15.22 -8.96 9.18
CA SER A 106 16.60 -8.53 8.94
C SER A 106 16.75 -7.37 7.94
N LYS A 107 15.86 -7.27 6.94
CA LYS A 107 15.98 -6.27 5.86
C LYS A 107 14.96 -5.15 5.90
N VAL A 108 13.72 -5.44 6.29
CA VAL A 108 12.63 -4.45 6.27
C VAL A 108 12.44 -3.80 7.64
N GLN A 109 12.45 -4.57 8.73
CA GLN A 109 12.21 -4.01 10.08
C GLN A 109 13.44 -3.33 10.67
N LEU A 110 14.64 -3.90 10.45
CA LEU A 110 15.91 -3.27 10.83
C LEU A 110 16.18 -1.96 10.07
N SER A 111 15.71 -1.84 8.83
CA SER A 111 15.89 -0.63 8.01
C SER A 111 14.78 0.42 8.15
N ALA A 112 13.67 0.11 8.80
CA ALA A 112 12.53 1.02 8.87
C ALA A 112 12.37 1.59 10.27
N THR A 113 11.92 0.75 11.20
CA THR A 113 11.61 1.15 12.57
C THR A 113 12.89 1.40 13.36
N LEU A 114 13.89 0.52 13.22
CA LEU A 114 15.19 0.70 13.87
C LEU A 114 16.06 1.75 13.18
N SER A 115 15.75 2.13 11.93
CA SER A 115 16.43 3.22 11.23
C SER A 115 16.00 4.61 11.70
N ALA A 116 14.88 4.71 12.43
CA ALA A 116 14.47 5.97 13.02
C ALA A 116 15.62 6.47 13.89
N SER A 117 16.26 7.57 13.47
CA SER A 117 17.56 8.03 13.97
C SER A 117 17.63 8.29 15.48
N GLY A 118 16.48 8.33 16.16
CA GLY A 118 16.39 8.45 17.61
C GLY A 118 15.92 7.19 18.36
N LEU A 119 15.57 6.07 17.71
CA LEU A 119 15.05 4.90 18.44
C LEU A 119 16.14 4.19 19.25
N LEU A 120 17.29 3.89 18.65
CA LEU A 120 18.39 3.20 19.34
C LEU A 120 18.90 3.96 20.58
N PRO A 121 19.16 5.28 20.53
CA PRO A 121 19.52 6.04 21.74
C PRO A 121 18.44 5.98 22.83
N ARG A 122 17.15 6.01 22.45
CA ARG A 122 16.03 5.88 23.40
C ARG A 122 15.97 4.49 24.03
N LEU A 123 16.18 3.42 23.25
CA LEU A 123 16.28 2.06 23.79
C LEU A 123 17.43 1.94 24.79
N GLY A 124 18.60 2.49 24.48
CA GLY A 124 19.74 2.55 25.41
C GLY A 124 19.38 3.29 26.70
N MET A 125 18.72 4.44 26.59
CA MET A 125 18.23 5.20 27.75
C MET A 125 17.26 4.37 28.62
N TYR A 126 16.31 3.65 28.02
CA TYR A 126 15.38 2.80 28.77
C TYR A 126 16.10 1.66 29.50
N VAL A 127 17.09 1.03 28.89
CA VAL A 127 17.92 0.01 29.56
C VAL A 127 18.68 0.62 30.75
N VAL A 128 19.28 1.80 30.59
CA VAL A 128 19.99 2.50 31.68
C VAL A 128 19.05 2.84 32.84
N VAL A 129 17.87 3.40 32.54
CA VAL A 129 16.84 3.69 33.55
C VAL A 129 16.40 2.41 34.27
N SER A 130 16.22 1.33 33.52
CA SER A 130 15.81 0.05 34.10
C SER A 130 16.88 -0.53 35.04
N ILE A 131 18.16 -0.47 34.66
CA ILE A 131 19.29 -0.87 35.53
C ILE A 131 19.33 -0.04 36.81
N LEU A 132 19.13 1.29 36.70
CA LEU A 132 19.09 2.18 37.85
C LEU A 132 17.99 1.77 38.84
N PHE A 133 16.78 1.48 38.34
CA PHE A 133 15.67 1.06 39.20
C PHE A 133 15.82 -0.36 39.75
N ALA A 134 16.56 -1.25 39.07
CA ALA A 134 16.95 -2.54 39.62
C ALA A 134 17.92 -2.41 40.81
N ALA A 135 18.78 -1.39 40.82
CA ALA A 135 19.62 -1.10 41.98
C ALA A 135 18.80 -0.48 43.13
N LEU A 136 17.87 0.42 42.82
CA LEU A 136 17.02 1.08 43.81
C LEU A 136 16.00 0.15 44.46
N SER A 137 15.59 -0.93 43.81
CA SER A 137 14.59 -1.86 44.34
C SER A 137 15.05 -2.63 45.58
N LEU A 138 16.33 -2.60 45.92
CA LEU A 138 16.83 -3.10 47.22
C LEU A 138 16.16 -2.40 48.41
N TRP A 139 15.62 -1.20 48.19
CA TRP A 139 14.94 -0.38 49.18
C TRP A 139 13.41 -0.45 49.09
N PHE A 140 12.86 -1.21 48.13
CA PHE A 140 11.43 -1.29 47.91
C PHE A 140 10.81 -2.42 48.73
N ASP A 141 9.63 -2.15 49.28
CA ASP A 141 8.77 -3.16 49.88
C ASP A 141 7.84 -3.78 48.82
N ASP A 142 7.19 -4.89 49.19
CA ASP A 142 6.31 -5.63 48.30
C ASP A 142 5.14 -4.76 47.79
N SER A 143 4.67 -3.83 48.61
CA SER A 143 3.56 -2.94 48.27
C SER A 143 3.92 -1.92 47.18
N THR A 144 5.14 -1.37 47.23
CA THR A 144 5.65 -0.46 46.20
C THR A 144 5.78 -1.17 44.86
N VAL A 145 6.36 -2.36 44.83
CA VAL A 145 6.55 -3.13 43.58
C VAL A 145 5.21 -3.47 42.93
N LEU A 146 4.21 -3.90 43.72
CA LEU A 146 2.86 -4.20 43.23
C LEU A 146 2.15 -2.95 42.69
N THR A 147 2.30 -1.81 43.36
CA THR A 147 1.68 -0.55 42.95
C THR A 147 2.27 -0.05 41.62
N VAL A 148 3.59 -0.11 41.49
CA VAL A 148 4.32 0.25 40.26
C VAL A 148 3.91 -0.67 39.11
N ALA A 149 3.82 -1.98 39.34
CA ALA A 149 3.34 -2.93 38.33
C ALA A 149 1.89 -2.66 37.88
N SER A 150 1.00 -2.35 38.82
CA SER A 150 -0.39 -1.98 38.52
C SER A 150 -0.48 -0.71 37.65
N LEU A 151 0.33 0.31 37.97
CA LEU A 151 0.42 1.53 37.18
C LEU A 151 0.84 1.24 35.73
N ASN A 152 1.87 0.41 35.52
CA ASN A 152 2.31 0.03 34.18
C ASN A 152 1.20 -0.65 33.38
N ALA A 153 0.47 -1.57 34.01
CA ALA A 153 -0.62 -2.28 33.38
C ALA A 153 -1.73 -1.32 32.92
N THR A 154 -2.11 -0.36 33.77
CA THR A 154 -3.11 0.67 33.43
C THR A 154 -2.64 1.58 32.30
N VAL A 155 -1.40 2.09 32.36
CA VAL A 155 -0.84 2.97 31.32
C VAL A 155 -0.73 2.25 29.99
N SER A 156 -0.24 1.01 29.99
CA SER A 156 -0.12 0.18 28.79
C SER A 156 -1.47 -0.09 28.13
N SER A 157 -2.47 -0.47 28.94
CA SER A 157 -3.82 -0.76 28.44
C SER A 157 -4.47 0.49 27.83
N GLY A 158 -4.38 1.64 28.51
CA GLY A 158 -4.89 2.91 28.00
C GLY A 158 -4.19 3.34 26.71
N LEU A 159 -2.87 3.15 26.62
CA LEU A 159 -2.11 3.50 25.42
C LEU A 159 -2.50 2.63 24.22
N PHE A 160 -2.69 1.32 24.42
CA PHE A 160 -3.16 0.43 23.36
C PHE A 160 -4.53 0.83 22.82
N PHE A 161 -5.45 1.22 23.73
CA PHE A 161 -6.76 1.73 23.37
C PHE A 161 -6.70 3.02 22.54
N LEU A 162 -5.68 3.87 22.74
CA LEU A 162 -5.50 5.10 21.96
C LEU A 162 -4.78 4.87 20.63
N LEU A 163 -3.77 3.98 20.61
CA LEU A 163 -3.00 3.69 19.40
C LEU A 163 -3.78 2.87 18.37
N GLY A 164 -4.63 1.93 18.79
CA GLY A 164 -5.43 1.12 17.88
C GLY A 164 -6.26 1.98 16.91
N PRO A 165 -7.13 2.89 17.41
CA PRO A 165 -7.88 3.83 16.57
C PRO A 165 -6.99 4.76 15.74
N PHE A 166 -5.85 5.21 16.27
CA PHE A 166 -4.90 6.04 15.52
C PHE A 166 -4.36 5.31 14.29
N VAL A 167 -3.90 4.07 14.44
CA VAL A 167 -3.38 3.25 13.34
C VAL A 167 -4.48 2.95 12.34
N THR A 168 -5.69 2.60 12.80
CA THR A 168 -6.87 2.39 11.94
C THR A 168 -7.20 3.63 11.12
N LEU A 169 -7.15 4.82 11.72
CA LEU A 169 -7.37 6.08 11.01
C LEU A 169 -6.30 6.34 9.94
N CYS A 170 -5.02 6.09 10.25
CA CYS A 170 -3.93 6.22 9.29
C CYS A 170 -4.10 5.26 8.10
N LEU A 171 -4.43 3.99 8.37
CA LEU A 171 -4.71 2.98 7.35
C LEU A 171 -5.90 3.35 6.47
N SER A 172 -6.99 3.84 7.06
CA SER A 172 -8.17 4.28 6.31
C SER A 172 -7.84 5.44 5.37
N ARG A 173 -7.08 6.44 5.84
CA ARG A 173 -6.62 7.55 5.00
C ARG A 173 -5.72 7.08 3.85
N TRP A 174 -4.78 6.17 4.16
CA TRP A 174 -3.90 5.57 3.15
C TRP A 174 -4.69 4.79 2.09
N TRP A 175 -5.68 4.01 2.52
CA TRP A 175 -6.53 3.22 1.61
C TRP A 175 -7.41 4.10 0.73
N SER A 176 -8.04 5.14 1.29
CA SER A 176 -8.83 6.11 0.51
C SER A 176 -7.96 6.88 -0.48
N MET A 177 -6.71 7.22 -0.13
CA MET A 177 -5.77 7.79 -1.09
C MET A 177 -5.58 6.85 -2.29
N ARG A 178 -5.40 5.55 -2.05
CA ARG A 178 -5.19 4.55 -3.09
C ARG A 178 -6.42 4.38 -3.99
N MET A 179 -7.54 4.03 -3.38
CA MET A 179 -8.73 3.55 -4.10
C MET A 179 -9.55 4.69 -4.67
N ASP A 180 -9.83 5.70 -3.84
CA ASP A 180 -10.80 6.74 -4.19
C ASP A 180 -10.13 7.88 -4.98
N LEU A 181 -8.92 8.27 -4.57
CA LEU A 181 -8.27 9.47 -5.08
C LEU A 181 -7.32 9.16 -6.24
N LEU A 182 -6.31 8.33 -6.00
CA LEU A 182 -5.38 7.94 -7.05
C LEU A 182 -6.07 7.06 -8.10
N GLY A 183 -6.89 6.11 -7.66
CA GLY A 183 -7.77 5.33 -8.54
C GLY A 183 -8.76 6.21 -9.31
N GLY A 184 -9.30 7.26 -8.70
CA GLY A 184 -10.15 8.24 -9.37
C GLY A 184 -9.44 9.02 -10.49
N VAL A 185 -8.20 9.47 -10.23
CA VAL A 185 -7.37 10.13 -11.25
C VAL A 185 -7.06 9.18 -12.40
N TRP A 186 -6.63 7.94 -12.09
CA TRP A 186 -6.35 6.93 -13.10
C TRP A 186 -7.60 6.62 -13.94
N GLY A 187 -8.71 6.29 -13.29
CA GLY A 187 -9.95 5.94 -13.97
C GLY A 187 -10.46 7.06 -14.88
N ALA A 188 -10.37 8.31 -14.44
CA ALA A 188 -10.69 9.46 -15.29
C ALA A 188 -9.80 9.54 -16.54
N ILE A 189 -8.48 9.36 -16.39
CA ILE A 189 -7.54 9.38 -17.52
C ILE A 189 -7.86 8.22 -18.49
N ALA A 190 -8.07 7.01 -17.97
CA ALA A 190 -8.40 5.84 -18.76
C ALA A 190 -9.70 6.05 -19.56
N ASP A 191 -10.77 6.49 -18.91
CA ASP A 191 -12.07 6.76 -19.55
C ASP A 191 -11.96 7.84 -20.64
N ILE A 192 -11.23 8.92 -20.39
CA ILE A 192 -11.04 9.98 -21.38
C ILE A 192 -10.24 9.48 -22.59
N ASN A 193 -9.21 8.65 -22.38
CA ASN A 193 -8.46 8.02 -23.47
C ASN A 193 -9.33 7.00 -24.22
N LEU A 194 -10.20 6.26 -23.54
CA LEU A 194 -11.15 5.36 -24.19
C LEU A 194 -12.11 6.14 -25.14
N TYR A 195 -12.66 7.26 -24.67
CA TYR A 195 -13.48 8.14 -25.52
C TYR A 195 -12.70 8.73 -26.69
N ALA A 196 -11.45 9.14 -26.45
CA ALA A 196 -10.57 9.62 -27.51
C ALA A 196 -10.33 8.55 -28.59
N GLY A 197 -10.12 7.30 -28.19
CA GLY A 197 -9.98 6.19 -29.11
C GLY A 197 -11.23 5.97 -29.96
N LEU A 198 -12.40 6.03 -29.32
CA LEU A 198 -13.68 5.78 -29.97
C LEU A 198 -14.06 6.88 -30.97
N TRP A 199 -13.85 8.14 -30.59
CA TRP A 199 -14.31 9.29 -31.36
C TRP A 199 -13.29 9.77 -32.40
N PHE A 200 -11.99 9.66 -32.12
CA PHE A 200 -10.91 10.03 -33.04
C PHE A 200 -10.37 8.82 -33.79
N ARG A 201 -11.25 8.22 -34.60
CA ARG A 201 -11.04 6.92 -35.27
C ARG A 201 -10.72 7.01 -36.76
N SER A 202 -10.71 8.18 -37.40
CA SER A 202 -10.46 8.24 -38.86
C SER A 202 -9.07 7.76 -39.28
N GLY A 203 -8.13 7.64 -38.32
CA GLY A 203 -6.72 7.41 -38.61
C GLY A 203 -6.02 8.64 -39.21
N SER A 204 -6.73 9.78 -39.33
CA SER A 204 -6.12 11.03 -39.77
C SER A 204 -4.99 11.46 -38.82
N LYS A 205 -4.05 12.24 -39.35
CA LYS A 205 -2.96 12.81 -38.55
C LYS A 205 -3.50 13.61 -37.36
N ALA A 206 -4.55 14.40 -37.57
CA ALA A 206 -5.20 15.18 -36.52
C ALA A 206 -5.79 14.30 -35.41
N ASP A 207 -6.44 13.18 -35.76
CA ASP A 207 -6.96 12.22 -34.76
C ASP A 207 -5.84 11.57 -33.95
N ARG A 208 -4.74 11.18 -34.60
CA ARG A 208 -3.56 10.64 -33.90
C ARG A 208 -2.94 11.66 -32.95
N GLU A 209 -2.80 12.91 -33.38
CA GLU A 209 -2.29 14.00 -32.55
C GLU A 209 -3.22 14.31 -31.37
N ALA A 210 -4.54 14.29 -31.57
CA ALA A 210 -5.53 14.43 -30.51
C ALA A 210 -5.41 13.34 -29.44
N ARG A 211 -5.35 12.06 -29.86
CA ARG A 211 -5.16 10.91 -28.95
C ARG A 211 -3.84 11.02 -28.18
N ALA A 212 -2.75 11.40 -28.86
CA ALA A 212 -1.45 11.61 -28.24
C ALA A 212 -1.46 12.76 -27.21
N LEU A 213 -2.12 13.88 -27.53
CA LEU A 213 -2.25 15.04 -26.64
C LEU A 213 -3.01 14.68 -25.36
N ILE A 214 -4.16 14.00 -25.51
CA ILE A 214 -4.98 13.56 -24.37
C ILE A 214 -4.20 12.62 -23.46
N LEU A 215 -3.52 11.62 -24.03
CA LEU A 215 -2.69 10.71 -23.26
C LEU A 215 -1.57 11.46 -22.54
N ARG A 216 -0.86 12.34 -23.24
CA ARG A 216 0.24 13.14 -22.69
C ARG A 216 -0.22 14.01 -21.53
N TYR A 217 -1.36 14.69 -21.66
CA TYR A 217 -1.92 15.50 -20.58
C TYR A 217 -2.44 14.66 -19.40
N GLY A 218 -3.01 13.49 -19.64
CA GLY A 218 -3.34 12.55 -18.56
C GLY A 218 -2.10 12.14 -17.75
N LEU A 219 -1.04 11.73 -18.45
CA LEU A 219 0.24 11.36 -17.82
C LEU A 219 0.91 12.56 -17.13
N ALA A 220 0.80 13.76 -17.69
CA ALA A 220 1.30 14.99 -17.08
C ALA A 220 0.56 15.29 -15.77
N ALA A 221 -0.77 15.20 -15.76
CA ALA A 221 -1.58 15.43 -14.55
C ALA A 221 -1.20 14.44 -13.44
N HIS A 222 -1.09 13.15 -13.76
CA HIS A 222 -0.66 12.13 -12.80
C HIS A 222 0.78 12.36 -12.29
N ASN A 223 1.73 12.72 -13.16
CA ASN A 223 3.09 13.08 -12.75
C ASN A 223 3.13 14.26 -11.78
N LEU A 224 2.44 15.34 -12.15
CA LEU A 224 2.37 16.55 -11.36
C LEU A 224 1.79 16.27 -9.98
N LEU A 225 0.89 15.29 -9.85
CA LEU A 225 0.27 14.95 -8.56
C LEU A 225 1.33 14.52 -7.54
N TYR A 226 2.24 13.64 -7.95
CA TYR A 226 3.37 13.22 -7.11
C TYR A 226 4.35 14.37 -6.87
N LYS A 227 4.66 15.17 -7.90
CA LYS A 227 5.58 16.31 -7.75
C LYS A 227 5.04 17.34 -6.78
N GLU A 228 3.76 17.67 -6.85
CA GLU A 228 3.10 18.60 -5.93
C GLU A 228 3.03 18.03 -4.51
N ALA A 229 2.68 16.76 -4.34
CA ALA A 229 2.64 16.10 -3.03
C ALA A 229 4.02 16.01 -2.34
N ARG A 230 5.10 16.03 -3.13
CA ARG A 230 6.50 16.04 -2.64
C ARG A 230 7.07 17.44 -2.41
N GLY A 231 6.30 18.50 -2.70
CA GLY A 231 6.80 19.88 -2.66
C GLY A 231 7.78 20.23 -3.79
N GLU A 232 7.85 19.42 -4.85
CA GLU A 232 8.74 19.59 -6.01
C GLU A 232 8.09 20.42 -7.13
N GLY A 233 7.12 21.28 -6.82
CA GLY A 233 6.29 21.94 -7.83
C GLY A 233 7.07 22.80 -8.84
N GLY A 234 8.24 23.32 -8.48
CA GLY A 234 9.11 24.10 -9.37
C GLY A 234 10.07 23.22 -10.18
N SER A 235 10.99 22.54 -9.50
CA SER A 235 12.01 21.68 -10.13
C SER A 235 11.41 20.48 -10.87
N GLY A 236 10.22 20.02 -10.45
CA GLY A 236 9.52 18.92 -11.10
C GLY A 236 9.04 19.24 -12.52
N LEU A 237 8.84 20.52 -12.88
CA LEU A 237 8.41 20.90 -14.22
C LEU A 237 9.52 20.69 -15.26
N ASP A 238 10.76 21.05 -14.93
CA ASP A 238 11.91 20.89 -15.83
C ASP A 238 12.17 19.41 -16.15
N GLU A 239 12.01 18.53 -15.15
CA GLU A 239 12.08 17.07 -15.35
C GLU A 239 10.99 16.57 -16.31
N LEU A 240 9.77 17.10 -16.24
CA LEU A 240 8.69 16.71 -17.15
C LEU A 240 8.89 17.23 -18.58
N VAL A 241 9.56 18.38 -18.72
CA VAL A 241 10.00 18.87 -20.03
C VAL A 241 11.09 17.98 -20.60
N GLN A 242 12.08 17.60 -19.79
CA GLN A 242 13.15 16.70 -20.21
C GLN A 242 12.61 15.32 -20.63
N LYS A 243 11.58 14.81 -19.94
CA LYS A 243 10.90 13.55 -20.30
C LYS A 243 9.95 13.66 -21.50
N GLY A 244 9.77 14.85 -22.09
CA GLY A 244 8.83 15.08 -23.18
C GLY A 244 7.35 14.94 -22.79
N VAL A 245 7.04 14.94 -21.49
CA VAL A 245 5.67 14.90 -21.00
C VAL A 245 5.03 16.28 -21.11
N LEU A 246 5.78 17.33 -20.82
CA LEU A 246 5.38 18.72 -21.01
C LEU A 246 6.27 19.40 -22.05
N HIS A 247 5.73 20.38 -22.75
CA HIS A 247 6.56 21.31 -23.52
C HIS A 247 7.05 22.46 -22.63
N ALA A 248 8.15 23.10 -23.04
CA ALA A 248 8.74 24.22 -22.27
C ALA A 248 7.75 25.38 -22.04
N HIS A 249 6.91 25.71 -23.04
CA HIS A 249 5.91 26.77 -22.90
C HIS A 249 4.76 26.39 -21.95
N GLU A 250 4.35 25.11 -21.93
CA GLU A 250 3.35 24.60 -21.01
C GLU A 250 3.86 24.67 -19.56
N ALA A 251 5.11 24.27 -19.35
CA ALA A 251 5.78 24.39 -18.06
C ALA A 251 5.88 25.86 -17.60
N ALA A 252 6.19 26.78 -18.52
CA ALA A 252 6.23 28.22 -18.21
C ALA A 252 4.86 28.75 -17.73
N ILE A 253 3.76 28.29 -18.34
CA ILE A 253 2.39 28.65 -17.93
C ILE A 253 2.05 28.05 -16.55
N LEU A 254 2.44 26.79 -16.29
CA LEU A 254 2.14 26.13 -15.01
C LEU A 254 2.98 26.64 -13.84
N LYS A 255 4.19 27.11 -14.09
CA LYS A 255 5.15 27.54 -13.06
C LYS A 255 4.54 28.48 -12.00
N PRO A 256 3.87 29.59 -12.36
CA PRO A 256 3.27 30.50 -11.39
C PRO A 256 1.95 29.99 -10.77
N LEU A 257 1.33 28.95 -11.33
CA LEU A 257 0.00 28.51 -10.93
C LEU A 257 0.04 27.54 -9.73
N PRO A 258 -0.94 27.63 -8.81
CA PRO A 258 -1.15 26.60 -7.79
C PRO A 258 -1.83 25.37 -8.39
N SER A 259 -1.73 24.24 -7.71
CA SER A 259 -2.46 23.01 -8.06
C SER A 259 -2.33 22.64 -9.54
N LYS A 260 -1.09 22.59 -10.03
CA LYS A 260 -0.69 22.34 -11.42
C LYS A 260 -1.35 21.09 -11.98
N THR A 261 -1.53 20.02 -11.18
CA THR A 261 -2.28 18.83 -11.63
C THR A 261 -3.71 19.16 -12.05
N GLN A 262 -4.41 19.98 -11.26
CA GLN A 262 -5.78 20.39 -11.58
C GLN A 262 -5.84 21.30 -12.81
N MET A 263 -4.81 22.13 -13.01
CA MET A 263 -4.71 23.00 -14.18
C MET A 263 -4.63 22.19 -15.48
N VAL A 264 -3.93 21.05 -15.51
CA VAL A 264 -3.87 20.20 -16.70
C VAL A 264 -5.24 19.60 -17.05
N PHE A 265 -6.09 19.29 -16.07
CA PHE A 265 -7.48 18.88 -16.35
C PHE A 265 -8.31 20.01 -16.98
N SER A 266 -8.01 21.28 -16.68
CA SER A 266 -8.65 22.41 -17.35
C SER A 266 -8.24 22.51 -18.83
N TRP A 267 -6.99 22.16 -19.16
CA TRP A 267 -6.53 22.09 -20.55
C TRP A 267 -7.22 20.94 -21.32
N LEU A 268 -7.37 19.77 -20.68
CA LEU A 268 -8.16 18.67 -21.24
C LEU A 268 -9.62 19.09 -21.47
N LEU A 269 -10.23 19.77 -20.51
CA LEU A 269 -11.59 20.29 -20.63
C LEU A 269 -11.72 21.26 -21.82
N HIS A 270 -10.77 22.18 -21.97
CA HIS A 270 -10.73 23.12 -23.08
C HIS A 270 -10.54 22.43 -24.43
N PHE A 271 -9.68 21.41 -24.50
CA PHE A 271 -9.52 20.60 -25.70
C PHE A 271 -10.84 19.92 -26.09
N TRP A 272 -11.51 19.27 -25.14
CA TRP A 272 -12.78 18.58 -25.39
C TRP A 272 -13.89 19.53 -25.81
N GLU A 273 -13.97 20.69 -25.17
CA GLU A 273 -14.92 21.74 -25.54
C GLU A 273 -14.77 22.12 -27.02
N ARG A 274 -13.53 22.34 -27.49
CA ARG A 274 -13.26 22.63 -28.91
C ARG A 274 -13.56 21.44 -29.83
N ALA A 275 -13.23 20.22 -29.43
CA ALA A 275 -13.48 19.02 -30.22
C ALA A 275 -14.98 18.70 -30.37
N LEU A 276 -15.80 19.10 -29.41
CA LEU A 276 -17.25 18.88 -29.38
C LEU A 276 -18.06 19.99 -30.08
N ARG A 277 -17.45 21.13 -30.43
CA ARG A 277 -18.13 22.17 -31.24
C ARG A 277 -18.37 21.69 -32.66
N GLU A 278 -19.47 22.15 -33.27
CA GLU A 278 -19.82 21.81 -34.66
C GLU A 278 -18.74 22.25 -35.68
N ASP A 279 -18.13 23.42 -35.45
CA ASP A 279 -17.02 23.94 -36.25
C ASP A 279 -15.66 23.27 -35.93
N ARG A 280 -15.62 22.45 -34.87
CA ARG A 280 -14.44 21.78 -34.29
C ARG A 280 -13.28 22.73 -34.00
N GLY A 281 -13.51 24.05 -33.98
CA GLY A 281 -12.48 25.07 -33.84
C GLY A 281 -11.25 24.88 -34.75
N GLY A 282 -11.41 24.30 -35.94
CA GLY A 282 -10.31 24.03 -36.88
C GLY A 282 -9.35 22.89 -36.50
N LEU A 283 -9.71 22.00 -35.55
CA LEU A 283 -8.83 20.92 -35.10
C LEU A 283 -8.56 19.84 -36.17
N GLY A 284 -9.40 19.73 -37.20
CA GLY A 284 -9.26 18.73 -38.27
C GLY A 284 -9.54 17.29 -37.83
N THR A 285 -9.96 17.06 -36.58
CA THR A 285 -10.31 15.74 -36.04
C THR A 285 -11.64 15.24 -36.61
N SER A 286 -11.90 13.94 -36.51
CA SER A 286 -13.19 13.32 -36.84
C SER A 286 -14.35 14.04 -36.13
N PRO A 287 -15.50 14.23 -36.80
CA PRO A 287 -16.68 14.78 -36.15
C PRO A 287 -17.20 13.79 -35.11
N ILE A 288 -17.45 14.27 -33.90
CA ILE A 288 -17.98 13.47 -32.80
C ILE A 288 -19.50 13.33 -33.01
N PRO A 289 -20.04 12.11 -33.21
CA PRO A 289 -21.46 11.91 -33.39
C PRO A 289 -22.24 12.40 -32.17
N HIS A 290 -23.29 13.19 -32.40
CA HIS A 290 -24.13 13.73 -31.33
C HIS A 290 -23.34 14.46 -30.23
N ALA A 291 -22.35 15.28 -30.60
CA ALA A 291 -21.44 15.94 -29.66
C ALA A 291 -22.14 16.60 -28.45
N CYS A 292 -23.29 17.27 -28.65
CA CYS A 292 -24.06 17.87 -27.57
C CYS A 292 -24.53 16.86 -26.50
N THR A 293 -24.88 15.64 -26.88
CA THR A 293 -25.31 14.58 -25.93
C THR A 293 -24.14 13.82 -25.33
N GLN A 294 -22.99 13.80 -26.01
CA GLN A 294 -21.76 13.15 -25.53
C GLN A 294 -20.93 14.06 -24.61
N ALA A 295 -21.06 15.38 -24.74
CA ALA A 295 -20.30 16.36 -23.96
C ALA A 295 -20.37 16.11 -22.44
N PRO A 296 -21.55 15.88 -21.82
CA PRO A 296 -21.62 15.66 -20.38
C PRO A 296 -20.78 14.47 -19.89
N LEU A 297 -20.59 13.43 -20.71
CA LEU A 297 -19.83 12.24 -20.33
C LEU A 297 -18.35 12.57 -20.11
N VAL A 298 -17.72 13.21 -21.11
CA VAL A 298 -16.28 13.50 -21.05
C VAL A 298 -15.96 14.67 -20.11
N LEU A 299 -16.82 15.69 -20.06
CA LEU A 299 -16.66 16.81 -19.13
C LEU A 299 -16.79 16.32 -17.68
N LYS A 300 -17.73 15.41 -17.40
CA LYS A 300 -17.84 14.77 -16.08
C LYS A 300 -16.56 14.04 -15.70
N ARG A 301 -15.97 13.24 -16.60
CA ARG A 301 -14.70 12.55 -16.31
C ARG A 301 -13.53 13.48 -16.06
N CYS A 302 -13.44 14.60 -16.78
CA CYS A 302 -12.43 15.63 -16.50
C CYS A 302 -12.62 16.23 -15.10
N MET A 303 -13.88 16.50 -14.70
CA MET A 303 -14.20 17.01 -13.37
C MET A 303 -13.95 15.98 -12.26
N ASP A 304 -14.28 14.71 -12.49
CA ASP A 304 -14.01 13.60 -11.56
C ASP A 304 -12.50 13.47 -11.32
N GLY A 305 -11.69 13.46 -12.39
CA GLY A 305 -10.23 13.39 -12.30
C GLY A 305 -9.62 14.60 -11.59
N ARG A 306 -10.10 15.82 -11.89
CA ARG A 306 -9.70 17.04 -11.18
C ARG A 306 -10.06 16.98 -9.70
N GLY A 307 -11.27 16.53 -9.37
CA GLY A 307 -11.75 16.40 -7.99
C GLY A 307 -10.94 15.39 -7.19
N ALA A 308 -10.65 14.24 -7.78
CA ALA A 308 -9.83 13.19 -7.18
C ALA A 308 -8.39 13.67 -6.91
N ALA A 309 -7.78 14.38 -7.87
CA ALA A 309 -6.46 15.00 -7.68
C ALA A 309 -6.47 16.07 -6.58
N GLY A 310 -7.51 16.92 -6.53
CA GLY A 310 -7.68 17.91 -5.47
C GLY A 310 -7.85 17.27 -4.10
N GLY A 311 -8.63 16.18 -4.01
CA GLY A 311 -8.79 15.39 -2.80
C GLY A 311 -7.48 14.76 -2.34
N ALA A 312 -6.69 14.20 -3.27
CA ALA A 312 -5.38 13.63 -2.95
C ALA A 312 -4.44 14.68 -2.32
N LEU A 313 -4.32 15.84 -2.96
CA LEU A 313 -3.52 16.94 -2.43
C LEU A 313 -4.07 17.46 -1.10
N ALA A 314 -5.40 17.52 -0.93
CA ALA A 314 -6.00 17.88 0.35
C ALA A 314 -5.59 16.91 1.46
N LEU A 315 -5.61 15.59 1.24
CA LEU A 315 -5.15 14.63 2.25
C LEU A 315 -3.67 14.75 2.59
N VAL A 316 -2.81 15.08 1.61
CA VAL A 316 -1.37 15.29 1.85
C VAL A 316 -1.13 16.57 2.65
N PHE A 317 -1.81 17.67 2.30
CA PHE A 317 -1.59 18.97 2.94
C PHE A 317 -2.37 19.14 4.25
N THR A 318 -3.45 18.37 4.46
CA THR A 318 -4.21 18.37 5.72
C THR A 318 -3.85 17.15 6.56
N GLN A 319 -2.74 17.26 7.28
CA GLN A 319 -2.29 16.21 8.20
C GLN A 319 -3.30 15.97 9.32
N LEU A 320 -3.12 14.86 10.05
CA LEU A 320 -3.86 14.63 11.29
C LEU A 320 -3.60 15.79 12.27
N PRO A 321 -4.58 16.15 13.13
CA PRO A 321 -4.42 17.26 14.05
C PRO A 321 -3.12 17.16 14.86
N PHE A 322 -2.28 18.18 14.75
CA PHE A 322 -0.97 18.21 15.39
C PHE A 322 -1.01 17.88 16.90
N PRO A 323 -1.93 18.44 17.71
CA PRO A 323 -2.02 18.10 19.13
C PRO A 323 -2.30 16.63 19.40
N TYR A 324 -3.07 15.98 18.53
CA TYR A 324 -3.42 14.57 18.68
C TYR A 324 -2.19 13.67 18.51
N VAL A 325 -1.41 13.89 17.45
CA VAL A 325 -0.17 13.11 17.20
C VAL A 325 0.88 13.37 18.29
N HIS A 326 1.00 14.60 18.78
CA HIS A 326 1.94 14.95 19.84
C HIS A 326 1.56 14.33 21.18
N LEU A 327 0.28 14.35 21.52
CA LEU A 327 -0.22 13.69 22.73
C LEU A 327 0.07 12.19 22.69
N LEU A 328 -0.20 11.52 21.57
CA LEU A 328 0.12 10.10 21.42
C LEU A 328 1.63 9.83 21.52
N SER A 329 2.45 10.65 20.88
CA SER A 329 3.92 10.52 20.96
C SER A 329 4.45 10.66 22.38
N LEU A 330 3.93 11.65 23.12
CA LEU A 330 4.25 11.86 24.53
C LEU A 330 3.82 10.67 25.37
N LEU A 331 2.58 10.19 25.21
CA LEU A 331 2.04 9.05 25.96
C LEU A 331 2.81 7.77 25.67
N VAL A 332 3.20 7.51 24.42
CA VAL A 332 4.08 6.39 24.05
C VAL A 332 5.41 6.48 24.79
N SER A 333 6.05 7.65 24.77
CA SER A 333 7.35 7.85 25.41
C SER A 333 7.27 7.70 26.92
N LEU A 334 6.21 8.23 27.53
CA LEU A 334 5.94 8.09 28.96
C LEU A 334 5.68 6.63 29.34
N ALA A 335 4.88 5.90 28.56
CA ALA A 335 4.61 4.48 28.82
C ALA A 335 5.88 3.63 28.71
N CYS A 336 6.75 3.89 27.72
CA CYS A 336 8.03 3.20 27.59
C CYS A 336 8.95 3.48 28.80
N LEU A 337 8.96 4.72 29.28
CA LEU A 337 9.72 5.10 30.47
C LEU A 337 9.18 4.41 31.73
N VAL A 338 7.85 4.42 31.94
CA VAL A 338 7.20 3.72 33.06
C VAL A 338 7.51 2.23 33.00
N ASN A 339 7.40 1.61 31.82
CA ASN A 339 7.74 0.21 31.64
C ASN A 339 9.20 -0.08 32.02
N ALA A 340 10.16 0.76 31.60
CA ALA A 340 11.56 0.59 31.97
C ALA A 340 11.79 0.64 33.49
N VAL A 341 11.11 1.57 34.18
CA VAL A 341 11.12 1.70 35.65
C VAL A 341 10.57 0.43 36.31
N VAL A 342 9.42 -0.06 35.85
CA VAL A 342 8.70 -1.20 36.42
C VAL A 342 9.49 -2.49 36.25
N GLU A 343 9.96 -2.77 35.04
CA GLU A 343 10.76 -3.95 34.74
C GLU A 343 12.09 -3.95 35.51
N GLY A 344 12.69 -2.77 35.67
CA GLY A 344 13.90 -2.58 36.48
C GLY A 344 13.65 -2.91 37.95
N ALA A 345 12.62 -2.28 38.54
CA ALA A 345 12.26 -2.48 39.93
C ALA A 345 11.89 -3.94 40.23
N HIS A 346 11.12 -4.58 39.33
CA HIS A 346 10.74 -5.99 39.47
C HIS A 346 11.96 -6.92 39.38
N MET A 347 12.86 -6.68 38.41
CA MET A 347 14.10 -7.46 38.27
C MET A 347 14.95 -7.40 39.54
N GLY A 348 15.26 -6.21 40.05
CA GLY A 348 16.10 -6.08 41.23
C GLY A 348 15.44 -6.64 42.49
N TYR A 349 14.11 -6.53 42.62
CA TYR A 349 13.35 -7.14 43.71
C TYR A 349 13.40 -8.69 43.66
N VAL A 350 13.22 -9.29 42.48
CA VAL A 350 13.35 -10.74 42.31
C VAL A 350 14.76 -11.18 42.66
N LEU A 351 15.79 -10.50 42.14
CA LEU A 351 17.19 -10.85 42.41
C LEU A 351 17.53 -10.74 43.91
N SER A 352 17.04 -9.73 44.62
CA SER A 352 17.30 -9.57 46.05
C SER A 352 16.69 -10.71 46.88
N ARG A 353 15.46 -11.15 46.55
CA ARG A 353 14.81 -12.28 47.22
C ARG A 353 15.51 -13.61 46.96
N LEU A 354 16.09 -13.81 45.77
CA LEU A 354 16.88 -15.01 45.46
C LEU A 354 18.20 -15.07 46.25
N THR A 355 18.71 -13.94 46.73
CA THR A 355 19.97 -13.90 47.49
C THR A 355 19.83 -14.29 48.96
N CYS A 356 18.61 -14.33 49.49
CA CYS A 356 18.31 -14.70 50.87
C CYS A 356 17.83 -16.17 50.91
N PRO A 357 18.71 -17.16 51.17
CA PRO A 357 18.25 -18.52 51.35
C PRO A 357 17.37 -18.54 52.60
N ALA A 358 16.15 -19.09 52.49
CA ALA A 358 15.39 -19.43 53.68
C ALA A 358 16.28 -20.30 54.57
N PRO A 359 16.49 -19.96 55.85
CA PRO A 359 17.31 -20.77 56.72
C PRO A 359 16.77 -22.20 56.67
N SER A 360 17.64 -23.19 56.46
CA SER A 360 17.22 -24.59 56.51
C SER A 360 16.44 -24.83 57.80
N PRO A 361 15.45 -25.74 57.86
CA PRO A 361 14.67 -25.94 59.08
C PRO A 361 15.53 -26.23 60.32
N VAL A 362 16.74 -26.77 60.12
CA VAL A 362 17.76 -26.98 61.16
C VAL A 362 18.43 -25.66 61.56
N ALA A 363 18.79 -24.79 60.61
CA ALA A 363 19.32 -23.46 60.89
C ALA A 363 18.26 -22.53 61.51
N ALA A 364 17.00 -22.63 61.08
CA ALA A 364 15.87 -21.90 61.66
C ALA A 364 15.65 -22.31 63.14
N ALA A 365 15.74 -23.61 63.45
CA ALA A 365 15.68 -24.11 64.82
C ALA A 365 16.90 -23.69 65.67
N ALA A 366 18.11 -23.69 65.10
CA ALA A 366 19.32 -23.24 65.79
C ALA A 366 19.32 -21.72 66.04
N ILE A 367 18.82 -20.92 65.09
CA ILE A 367 18.64 -19.47 65.24
C ILE A 367 17.55 -19.17 66.27
N ALA A 368 16.43 -19.91 66.26
CA ALA A 368 15.38 -19.78 67.28
C ALA A 368 15.89 -20.13 68.69
N LEU A 369 16.80 -21.10 68.83
CA LEU A 369 17.47 -21.42 70.11
C LEU A 369 18.50 -20.37 70.51
N ALA A 370 19.24 -19.78 69.56
CA ALA A 370 20.26 -18.76 69.81
C ALA A 370 19.67 -17.37 70.11
N GLN A 371 18.48 -17.06 69.55
CA GLN A 371 17.77 -15.80 69.77
C GLN A 371 17.05 -15.71 71.13
N ALA A 372 17.06 -16.79 71.93
CA ALA A 372 16.51 -16.77 73.27
C ALA A 372 17.37 -16.02 74.31
N GLY A 373 18.52 -15.44 73.93
CA GLY A 373 19.40 -14.80 74.93
C GLY A 373 20.35 -13.67 74.49
N VAL A 374 20.39 -13.25 73.22
CA VAL A 374 21.37 -12.22 72.79
C VAL A 374 20.73 -11.17 71.88
N SER A 375 20.95 -9.92 72.25
CA SER A 375 20.55 -8.70 71.54
C SER A 375 21.23 -8.58 70.18
N GLU A 376 20.39 -8.69 69.14
CA GLU A 376 20.31 -7.82 67.96
C GLU A 376 21.62 -7.30 67.33
N SER A 377 22.37 -8.19 66.70
CA SER A 377 23.25 -7.84 65.57
C SER A 377 23.04 -8.84 64.45
N GLN A 378 22.36 -8.42 63.38
CA GLN A 378 22.04 -9.28 62.24
C GLN A 378 23.34 -9.75 61.56
N PRO A 379 23.56 -11.06 61.41
CA PRO A 379 24.69 -11.56 60.64
C PRO A 379 24.49 -11.20 59.16
N GLU A 380 25.48 -10.53 58.57
CA GLU A 380 25.54 -10.22 57.15
C GLU A 380 25.48 -11.53 56.35
N CYS A 381 24.32 -11.84 55.77
CA CYS A 381 24.15 -13.02 54.93
C CYS A 381 24.99 -12.89 53.65
N LEU A 382 25.95 -13.79 53.47
CA LEU A 382 26.66 -13.98 52.21
C LEU A 382 25.65 -14.35 51.10
N PRO A 383 25.73 -13.78 49.88
CA PRO A 383 24.68 -13.92 48.87
C PRO A 383 24.56 -15.36 48.34
N ALA A 384 23.38 -15.96 48.48
CA ALA A 384 23.05 -17.30 47.96
C ALA A 384 22.94 -17.40 46.43
N ILE A 385 23.38 -16.37 45.71
CA ILE A 385 23.46 -16.33 44.24
C ILE A 385 24.24 -17.55 43.69
N LEU A 386 25.15 -18.13 44.47
CA LEU A 386 25.98 -19.26 44.04
C LEU A 386 25.31 -20.64 44.12
N MET A 387 24.13 -20.80 44.76
CA MET A 387 23.46 -22.12 44.87
C MET A 387 22.19 -22.26 44.02
N GLN A 388 21.68 -21.18 43.43
CA GLN A 388 20.58 -21.25 42.47
C GLN A 388 21.11 -21.70 41.10
N SER A 389 20.32 -22.48 40.34
CA SER A 389 20.73 -22.89 39.00
C SER A 389 20.99 -21.65 38.13
N HIS A 390 22.21 -21.52 37.60
CA HIS A 390 22.59 -20.41 36.71
C HIS A 390 21.60 -20.17 35.57
N LEU A 391 20.89 -21.23 35.17
CA LEU A 391 19.83 -21.19 34.17
C LEU A 391 18.64 -20.31 34.58
N SER A 392 18.16 -20.39 35.82
CA SER A 392 17.02 -19.58 36.27
C SER A 392 17.36 -18.09 36.28
N THR A 393 18.55 -17.73 36.78
CA THR A 393 19.03 -16.35 36.76
C THR A 393 19.19 -15.83 35.34
N LEU A 394 19.76 -16.64 34.43
CA LEU A 394 19.87 -16.29 33.01
C LEU A 394 18.49 -16.05 32.38
N MET A 395 17.52 -16.93 32.62
CA MET A 395 16.17 -16.79 32.08
C MET A 395 15.47 -15.52 32.57
N ILE A 396 15.65 -15.16 33.84
CA ILE A 396 15.12 -13.92 34.42
C ILE A 396 15.76 -12.70 33.74
N LEU A 397 17.09 -12.68 33.59
CA LEU A 397 17.82 -11.60 32.91
C LEU A 397 17.41 -11.44 31.44
N VAL A 398 17.28 -12.56 30.72
CA VAL A 398 16.81 -12.56 29.33
C VAL A 398 15.39 -12.03 29.24
N GLY A 399 14.48 -12.50 30.12
CA GLY A 399 13.09 -12.05 30.16
C GLY A 399 12.97 -10.54 30.34
N TRP A 400 13.70 -9.98 31.31
CA TRP A 400 13.75 -8.53 31.54
C TRP A 400 14.29 -7.75 30.35
N LEU A 401 15.41 -8.19 29.78
CA LEU A 401 15.99 -7.50 28.63
C LEU A 401 15.02 -7.50 27.44
N VAL A 402 14.35 -8.62 27.21
CA VAL A 402 13.30 -8.74 26.20
C VAL A 402 12.15 -7.78 26.51
N SER A 403 11.62 -7.76 27.74
CA SER A 403 10.52 -6.86 28.13
C SER A 403 10.87 -5.38 27.94
N VAL A 404 12.07 -4.96 28.34
CA VAL A 404 12.54 -3.57 28.23
C VAL A 404 12.77 -3.15 26.78
N LEU A 405 13.19 -4.06 25.89
CA LEU A 405 13.47 -3.75 24.49
C LEU A 405 12.25 -3.89 23.57
N VAL A 406 11.49 -4.97 23.73
CA VAL A 406 10.36 -5.29 22.83
C VAL A 406 9.23 -4.29 23.04
N TYR A 407 8.95 -3.90 24.28
CA TYR A 407 7.85 -2.98 24.57
C TYR A 407 8.01 -1.64 23.82
N PRO A 408 9.11 -0.88 23.92
CA PRO A 408 9.28 0.35 23.17
C PRO A 408 9.31 0.15 21.66
N ILE A 409 9.81 -0.98 21.15
CA ILE A 409 9.80 -1.30 19.72
C ILE A 409 8.36 -1.42 19.21
N ILE A 410 7.49 -2.12 19.94
CA ILE A 410 6.08 -2.27 19.56
C ILE A 410 5.37 -0.91 19.55
N TYR A 411 5.41 -0.17 20.66
CA TYR A 411 4.68 1.10 20.78
C TYR A 411 5.22 2.19 19.87
N SER A 412 6.55 2.33 19.78
CA SER A 412 7.17 3.29 18.84
C SER A 412 6.95 2.87 17.40
N GLY A 413 6.93 1.56 17.12
CA GLY A 413 6.65 1.01 15.79
C GLY A 413 5.24 1.31 15.32
N LEU A 414 4.23 1.14 16.18
CA LEU A 414 2.84 1.50 15.86
C LEU A 414 2.68 2.98 15.56
N LEU A 415 3.34 3.85 16.33
CA LEU A 415 3.35 5.28 16.07
C LEU A 415 4.05 5.61 14.74
N PHE A 416 5.19 4.95 14.47
CA PHE A 416 5.97 5.12 13.25
C PHE A 416 5.22 4.66 11.99
N ILE A 417 4.39 3.61 12.09
CA ILE A 417 3.48 3.21 11.01
C ILE A 417 2.56 4.39 10.63
N GLY A 418 2.04 5.12 11.62
CA GLY A 418 1.21 6.31 11.35
C GLY A 418 1.96 7.42 10.60
N THR A 419 3.23 7.68 10.96
CA THR A 419 4.04 8.69 10.25
C THR A 419 4.36 8.26 8.82
N MET A 420 4.70 6.99 8.65
CA MET A 420 4.97 6.36 7.35
C MET A 420 3.75 6.41 6.41
N LEU A 421 2.55 6.13 6.92
CA LEU A 421 1.32 6.17 6.12
C LEU A 421 0.77 7.58 5.87
N SER A 422 1.39 8.61 6.44
CA SER A 422 0.85 9.99 6.41
C SER A 422 0.96 10.66 5.03
N ASN A 423 1.99 10.35 4.25
CA ASN A 423 2.19 10.89 2.91
C ASN A 423 2.53 9.77 1.89
N PRO A 424 1.52 9.00 1.44
CA PRO A 424 1.74 7.87 0.52
C PRO A 424 2.18 8.28 -0.90
N LEU A 425 2.31 9.58 -1.20
CA LEU A 425 2.80 10.09 -2.48
C LEU A 425 4.26 10.58 -2.39
N GLY A 426 4.92 10.36 -1.25
CA GLY A 426 6.30 10.77 -0.98
C GLY A 426 7.35 9.98 -1.76
N LYS A 427 8.51 9.78 -1.12
CA LYS A 427 9.67 9.06 -1.67
C LYS A 427 10.09 7.86 -0.80
N ASP A 428 9.33 7.57 0.24
CA ASP A 428 9.60 6.44 1.11
C ASP A 428 9.31 5.14 0.36
N TYR A 429 9.95 4.05 0.80
CA TYR A 429 9.87 2.76 0.12
C TYR A 429 8.47 2.11 0.20
N ILE A 430 7.61 2.60 1.09
CA ILE A 430 6.19 2.19 1.19
C ILE A 430 5.24 3.07 0.40
N ASP A 431 5.73 4.20 -0.13
CA ASP A 431 4.91 5.13 -0.88
C ASP A 431 4.53 4.52 -2.23
N PHE A 432 3.48 5.06 -2.84
CA PHE A 432 3.01 4.56 -4.12
C PHE A 432 4.07 4.77 -5.21
N PRO A 433 4.37 3.73 -6.01
CA PRO A 433 5.38 3.81 -7.06
C PRO A 433 4.82 4.58 -8.27
N GLY A 434 4.87 5.90 -8.20
CA GLY A 434 4.24 6.77 -9.20
C GLY A 434 4.73 6.57 -10.64
N SER A 435 6.02 6.27 -10.84
CA SER A 435 6.58 5.95 -12.17
C SER A 435 6.01 4.65 -12.73
N PHE A 436 5.99 3.59 -11.92
CA PHE A 436 5.39 2.31 -12.27
C PHE A 436 3.91 2.45 -12.68
N TYR A 437 3.11 3.22 -11.93
CA TYR A 437 1.72 3.49 -12.30
C TYR A 437 1.57 4.22 -13.63
N GLN A 438 2.49 5.15 -13.95
CA GLN A 438 2.45 5.80 -15.26
C GLN A 438 2.75 4.85 -16.40
N HIS A 439 3.67 3.91 -16.21
CA HIS A 439 3.99 2.92 -17.25
C HIS A 439 2.77 2.05 -17.56
N ILE A 440 2.11 1.51 -16.53
CA ILE A 440 0.89 0.73 -16.72
C ILE A 440 -0.21 1.60 -17.35
N MET A 441 -0.45 2.79 -16.81
CA MET A 441 -1.47 3.70 -17.33
C MET A 441 -1.25 4.05 -18.80
N LYS A 442 0.01 4.33 -19.21
CA LYS A 442 0.38 4.59 -20.60
C LYS A 442 0.13 3.38 -21.48
N ALA A 443 0.52 2.18 -21.04
CA ALA A 443 0.34 0.94 -21.77
C ALA A 443 -1.16 0.62 -21.95
N GLU A 444 -1.95 0.75 -20.89
CA GLU A 444 -3.40 0.54 -20.90
C GLU A 444 -4.10 1.51 -21.88
N CYS A 445 -3.82 2.81 -21.78
CA CYS A 445 -4.42 3.80 -22.67
C CYS A 445 -4.04 3.59 -24.14
N LYS A 446 -2.77 3.23 -24.42
CA LYS A 446 -2.35 2.83 -25.78
C LYS A 446 -3.03 1.54 -26.24
N GLY A 447 -3.27 0.60 -25.32
CA GLY A 447 -4.03 -0.62 -25.56
C GLY A 447 -5.44 -0.32 -26.05
N PHE A 448 -6.14 0.64 -25.45
CA PHE A 448 -7.46 1.08 -25.92
C PHE A 448 -7.43 1.55 -27.37
N TYR A 449 -6.42 2.36 -27.74
CA TYR A 449 -6.27 2.83 -29.13
C TYR A 449 -6.04 1.68 -30.09
N ARG A 450 -5.13 0.75 -29.77
CA ARG A 450 -4.85 -0.42 -30.60
C ARG A 450 -6.06 -1.33 -30.77
N CYS A 451 -6.80 -1.59 -29.69
CA CYS A 451 -8.01 -2.39 -29.74
C CYS A 451 -9.07 -1.75 -30.65
N ILE A 452 -9.25 -0.43 -30.55
CA ILE A 452 -10.22 0.28 -31.39
C ILE A 452 -9.77 0.33 -32.85
N ASP A 453 -8.49 0.58 -33.11
CA ASP A 453 -7.94 0.63 -34.47
C ASP A 453 -8.04 -0.76 -35.15
N ALA A 454 -7.78 -1.84 -34.42
CA ALA A 454 -7.87 -3.22 -34.92
C ALA A 454 -9.28 -3.63 -35.38
N VAL A 455 -10.31 -2.98 -34.84
CA VAL A 455 -11.72 -3.26 -35.18
C VAL A 455 -12.32 -2.23 -36.12
N ASN A 456 -11.59 -1.16 -36.43
CA ASN A 456 -12.11 -0.04 -37.18
C ASN A 456 -11.90 -0.24 -38.69
N THR A 457 -12.94 -0.73 -39.34
CA THR A 457 -12.97 -0.94 -40.80
C THR A 457 -12.93 0.38 -41.59
N ALA A 458 -13.33 1.51 -41.00
CA ALA A 458 -13.37 2.80 -41.69
C ALA A 458 -11.96 3.34 -42.03
N ALA A 459 -10.95 2.94 -41.26
CA ALA A 459 -9.56 3.29 -41.55
C ALA A 459 -8.91 2.39 -42.62
N GLY A 460 -9.62 1.36 -43.12
CA GLY A 460 -9.07 0.35 -44.02
C GLY A 460 -8.12 -0.65 -43.35
N CYS A 461 -7.94 -0.57 -42.03
CA CYS A 461 -7.00 -1.38 -41.25
C CYS A 461 -7.67 -2.47 -40.40
N GLY A 462 -8.97 -2.33 -40.11
CA GLY A 462 -9.66 -3.19 -39.13
C GLY A 462 -10.25 -4.46 -39.72
N THR A 463 -10.24 -5.54 -38.94
CA THR A 463 -10.98 -6.77 -39.25
C THR A 463 -12.44 -6.64 -38.81
N GLN A 464 -13.38 -7.13 -39.63
CA GLN A 464 -14.80 -7.22 -39.25
C GLN A 464 -15.00 -8.35 -38.23
N TRP A 465 -14.57 -8.16 -36.98
CA TRP A 465 -14.69 -9.19 -35.95
C TRP A 465 -16.16 -9.54 -35.63
N TRP A 466 -17.11 -8.62 -35.87
CA TRP A 466 -18.55 -8.86 -35.70
C TRP A 466 -19.23 -9.44 -36.95
N GLY A 467 -18.51 -9.66 -38.07
CA GLY A 467 -19.11 -10.14 -39.32
C GLY A 467 -19.89 -11.46 -39.15
N GLY A 468 -19.43 -12.35 -38.27
CA GLY A 468 -20.11 -13.61 -37.95
C GLY A 468 -21.36 -13.47 -37.08
N VAL A 469 -21.54 -12.34 -36.37
CA VAL A 469 -22.74 -12.09 -35.55
C VAL A 469 -23.94 -11.79 -36.44
N LEU A 470 -23.74 -11.02 -37.51
CA LEU A 470 -24.79 -10.68 -38.47
C LEU A 470 -25.05 -11.80 -39.49
N ALA A 471 -24.05 -12.65 -39.77
CA ALA A 471 -24.18 -13.74 -40.73
C ALA A 471 -25.09 -14.89 -40.25
N ASN A 472 -25.33 -15.02 -38.94
CA ASN A 472 -26.17 -16.09 -38.37
C ASN A 472 -27.68 -15.76 -38.37
N GLU A 473 -28.11 -14.56 -38.79
CA GLU A 473 -29.52 -14.18 -38.81
C GLU A 473 -30.23 -14.41 -40.16
N VAL A 474 -29.55 -14.95 -41.19
CA VAL A 474 -30.15 -15.09 -42.55
C VAL A 474 -30.25 -16.54 -43.04
N SER A 475 -29.91 -17.54 -42.21
CA SER A 475 -30.28 -18.93 -42.51
C SER A 475 -31.60 -19.28 -41.84
N GLU A 476 -32.72 -18.76 -42.35
CA GLU A 476 -34.02 -19.43 -42.19
C GLU A 476 -34.11 -20.60 -43.21
N PRO A 477 -34.72 -21.73 -42.82
CA PRO A 477 -34.73 -22.99 -43.57
C PRO A 477 -35.51 -22.98 -44.90
#